data_AF-A0A9D4TS33-F1
#
_entry.id   AF-A0A9D4TS33-F1
#
_cell.length_a   1.000
_cell.length_b   1.000
_cell.length_c   1.000
_cell.angle_alpha   90.00
_cell.angle_beta   90.00
_cell.angle_gamma   90.00
#
_symmetry.space_group_name_H-M   'P 1'
#
loop_
_entity.id
_entity.type
_entity.pdbx_description
1 polymer ?
#
loop_
_entity_poly.entity_id
_entity_poly.type
_entity_poly.pdbx_seq_one_letter_code
_entity_poly.pdbx_strand_id
1 'polypeptide(L)'
;MIMRPGGGSGNGKLAAGESFEYAGLPLEVASSTKYLGLTFSQLSKQHGFASCADVLAKAGRQAMFAMRRRAWELGACVVEQQCMLFDVFVKPVLSYGCELWGVDVLLRPDCSSVERVHRWFCRRVQGLPKQVTAAISLAELGRQPLQSFWIQQLVRFWNRLQNSAADEDRVLGWAFKDNLELMREGGDLAAGSACWSRRWLHVLQSAPPASGTLEWLTELDEAAVIERAAAAYLRKCLEPKTRHILGKLYALAINTRLNTWLETQGLRARGQAGFRQGYRTVDNCFILRALAERARSRGVKLYLCAVDFEKAFDSVDRPLLWAALQRAGIGGTMLQAIQAMYADVPVCVRTEEGLSGCFQSVLGVKQGCPLSPLLFGIFLDDFEGHIQQLGDAAALPQLAGRTVPPLLFADDMFLLSSSASGLQAQLHALHDYCNAKKLTVNAKKTQVMIMRPGGGSGNGKLAAGESFEYAGLPLEVASSTKYLGLTFSQLSKQHGFASCADVLAKAGRQAMFAMRRRAWELGACVVEQQCMLFDVFVKPVLSYGCELWGVDVLLRPDCSSVERVHRWFCRRVQGLPKQVTAAISLAELGRQPLQSFWIQQLVRFWNRLQNSAVDEDRVLGHPRMAH
;
A
#
# COMPACT_ATOMS: atom_id res chain seq x y z
N MET A 1 49.53 17.08 20.47
CA MET A 1 48.72 17.06 19.23
C MET A 1 49.02 18.32 18.44
N ILE A 2 49.30 18.22 17.13
CA ILE A 2 49.67 19.37 16.28
C ILE A 2 48.55 19.62 15.26
N MET A 3 47.98 20.83 15.26
CA MET A 3 46.98 21.28 14.29
C MET A 3 47.70 21.99 13.13
N ARG A 4 47.68 21.42 11.93
CA ARG A 4 48.32 22.01 10.73
C ARG A 4 47.27 22.52 9.73
N PRO A 5 47.48 23.69 9.11
CA PRO A 5 46.61 24.15 8.03
C PRO A 5 46.75 23.22 6.81
N GLY A 6 45.65 22.64 6.33
CA GLY A 6 45.63 21.94 5.04
C GLY A 6 45.05 20.52 4.97
N GLY A 7 44.70 19.87 6.08
CA GLY A 7 43.95 18.59 6.06
C GLY A 7 44.61 17.42 5.29
N GLY A 8 45.89 17.52 4.94
CA GLY A 8 46.63 16.40 4.35
C GLY A 8 46.92 15.35 5.42
N SER A 9 46.71 14.07 5.10
CA SER A 9 47.01 12.91 5.94
C SER A 9 48.53 12.67 6.09
N GLY A 10 49.31 13.72 6.27
CA GLY A 10 50.67 13.61 6.77
C GLY A 10 50.57 13.14 8.21
N ASN A 11 50.63 11.82 8.42
CA ASN A 11 50.85 11.17 9.71
C ASN A 11 51.66 12.10 10.60
N GLY A 12 51.17 12.43 11.80
CA GLY A 12 51.68 13.40 12.77
C GLY A 12 53.20 13.37 13.03
N LYS A 13 53.98 13.62 11.99
CA LYS A 13 55.41 13.68 11.94
C LYS A 13 55.77 15.13 12.20
N LEU A 14 56.51 15.31 13.28
CA LEU A 14 57.24 16.53 13.60
C LEU A 14 57.94 17.04 12.32
N ALA A 15 57.90 18.35 12.09
CA ALA A 15 58.77 18.90 11.05
C ALA A 15 60.23 18.61 11.44
N ALA A 16 61.14 18.55 10.46
CA ALA A 16 62.54 18.30 10.75
C ALA A 16 63.06 19.34 11.77
N GLY A 17 63.44 18.89 12.97
CA GLY A 17 63.93 19.74 14.07
C GLY A 17 62.92 20.06 15.19
N GLU A 18 61.64 19.67 15.08
CA GLU A 18 60.69 19.81 16.20
C GLU A 18 60.80 18.61 17.15
N SER A 19 61.16 18.82 18.41
CA SER A 19 61.00 17.83 19.50
C SER A 19 60.35 18.50 20.70
N PHE A 20 59.43 17.79 21.35
CA PHE A 20 58.80 18.24 22.60
C PHE A 20 59.25 17.31 23.71
N GLU A 21 59.81 17.87 24.78
CA GLU A 21 60.26 17.09 25.94
C GLU A 21 59.62 17.61 27.22
N TYR A 22 59.36 16.71 28.16
CA TYR A 22 58.97 17.06 29.52
C TYR A 22 59.86 16.27 30.49
N ALA A 23 60.57 16.98 31.36
CA ALA A 23 61.56 16.40 32.26
C ALA A 23 62.62 15.52 31.54
N GLY A 24 63.03 15.92 30.34
CA GLY A 24 64.03 15.20 29.52
C GLY A 24 63.52 13.95 28.81
N LEU A 25 62.21 13.68 28.85
CA LEU A 25 61.58 12.59 28.10
C LEU A 25 60.85 13.12 26.87
N PRO A 26 61.02 12.50 25.68
CA PRO A 26 60.31 12.92 24.48
C PRO A 26 58.81 12.62 24.59
N LEU A 27 57.98 13.61 24.25
CA LEU A 27 56.53 13.50 24.22
C LEU A 27 56.06 12.97 22.86
N GLU A 28 55.17 11.97 22.88
CA GLU A 28 54.58 11.42 21.65
C GLU A 28 53.61 12.38 20.98
N VAL A 29 53.72 12.51 19.65
CA VAL A 29 52.78 13.28 18.84
C VAL A 29 51.57 12.42 18.48
N ALA A 30 50.46 12.61 19.19
CA ALA A 30 49.20 11.96 18.88
C ALA A 30 48.41 12.68 17.77
N SER A 31 47.81 11.89 16.86
CA SER A 31 46.89 12.36 15.80
C SER A 31 45.47 12.68 16.31
N SER A 32 45.13 12.17 17.49
CA SER A 32 43.91 12.53 18.23
C SER A 32 44.14 12.42 19.73
N THR A 33 43.39 13.18 20.53
CA THR A 33 43.44 13.11 22.00
C THR A 33 42.03 13.17 22.58
N LYS A 34 41.86 12.60 23.79
CA LYS A 34 40.61 12.72 24.54
C LYS A 34 40.73 13.82 25.58
N TYR A 35 39.77 14.73 25.59
CA TYR A 35 39.66 15.73 26.63
C TYR A 35 38.21 15.80 27.09
N LEU A 36 37.99 15.66 28.41
CA LEU A 36 36.67 15.58 29.02
C LEU A 36 35.71 14.63 28.29
N GLY A 37 36.20 13.46 27.83
CA GLY A 37 35.36 12.48 27.13
C GLY A 37 35.07 12.76 25.65
N LEU A 38 35.46 13.91 25.11
CA LEU A 38 35.40 14.23 23.68
C LEU A 38 36.72 13.90 22.98
N THR A 39 36.65 13.42 21.74
CA THR A 39 37.85 13.07 20.95
C THR A 39 38.17 14.19 19.97
N PHE A 40 39.26 14.89 20.22
CA PHE A 40 39.81 15.92 19.35
C PHE A 40 40.75 15.26 18.34
N SER A 41 40.47 15.42 17.05
CA SER A 41 41.30 14.92 15.94
C SER A 41 41.75 16.11 15.08
N GLN A 42 42.73 15.90 14.19
CA GLN A 42 43.14 16.95 13.25
C GLN A 42 41.93 17.45 12.47
N LEU A 43 41.67 18.76 12.55
CA LEU A 43 40.54 19.40 11.88
C LEU A 43 40.74 19.28 10.36
N SER A 44 39.99 18.37 9.74
CA SER A 44 39.92 18.30 8.28
C SER A 44 39.03 19.43 7.75
N LYS A 45 39.33 19.95 6.56
CA LYS A 45 38.54 20.98 5.86
C LYS A 45 37.07 20.59 5.61
N GLN A 46 36.71 19.31 5.79
CA GLN A 46 35.38 18.78 5.48
C GLN A 46 34.60 18.24 6.69
N HIS A 47 35.25 17.94 7.83
CA HIS A 47 34.60 17.17 8.91
C HIS A 47 34.65 17.77 10.32
N GLY A 48 35.33 18.91 10.54
CA GLY A 48 35.29 19.64 11.82
C GLY A 48 35.37 18.73 13.06
N PHE A 49 34.46 18.92 14.02
CA PHE A 49 34.28 18.08 15.21
C PHE A 49 33.27 16.93 15.01
N ALA A 50 32.78 16.67 13.79
CA ALA A 50 31.76 15.65 13.54
C ALA A 50 32.24 14.23 13.92
N SER A 51 33.55 13.97 13.95
CA SER A 51 34.10 12.68 14.41
C SER A 51 33.79 12.37 15.88
N CYS A 52 33.55 13.39 16.71
CA CYS A 52 33.09 13.20 18.10
C CYS A 52 31.77 12.43 18.13
N ALA A 53 30.83 12.75 17.23
CA ALA A 53 29.53 12.10 17.14
C ALA A 53 29.67 10.61 16.80
N ASP A 54 30.62 10.23 15.95
CA ASP A 54 30.86 8.82 15.59
C ASP A 54 31.40 7.99 16.77
N VAL A 55 32.27 8.57 17.59
CA VAL A 55 32.78 7.96 18.81
C VAL A 55 31.66 7.80 19.84
N LEU A 56 30.88 8.86 20.07
CA LEU A 56 29.73 8.83 20.98
C LEU A 56 28.64 7.86 20.50
N ALA A 57 28.43 7.70 19.20
CA ALA A 57 27.51 6.70 18.66
C ALA A 57 27.94 5.25 18.98
N LYS A 58 29.25 4.97 19.08
CA LYS A 58 29.73 3.65 19.54
C LYS A 58 29.45 3.46 21.03
N ALA A 59 29.80 4.45 21.86
CA ALA A 59 29.54 4.40 23.31
C ALA A 59 28.03 4.31 23.63
N GLY A 60 27.21 5.14 22.99
CA GLY A 60 25.75 5.12 23.15
C GLY A 60 25.10 3.82 22.66
N ARG A 61 25.66 3.15 21.64
CA ARG A 61 25.22 1.80 21.26
C ARG A 61 25.48 0.79 22.38
N GLN A 62 26.66 0.81 22.96
CA GLN A 62 27.01 -0.08 24.08
C GLN A 62 26.08 0.19 25.28
N ALA A 63 25.88 1.45 25.65
CA ALA A 63 24.96 1.85 26.71
C ALA A 63 23.52 1.37 26.44
N MET A 64 23.02 1.54 25.21
CA MET A 64 21.69 1.08 24.82
C MET A 64 21.54 -0.44 24.93
N PHE A 65 22.51 -1.22 24.47
CA PHE A 65 22.43 -2.68 24.57
C PHE A 65 22.51 -3.15 26.03
N ALA A 66 23.36 -2.55 26.84
CA ALA A 66 23.46 -2.82 28.28
C ALA A 66 22.13 -2.49 28.99
N MET A 67 21.58 -1.31 28.73
CA MET A 67 20.27 -0.87 29.24
C MET A 67 19.16 -1.85 28.87
N ARG A 68 19.07 -2.26 27.59
CA ARG A 68 18.02 -3.19 27.14
C ARG A 68 18.15 -4.58 27.75
N ARG A 69 19.38 -5.08 27.89
CA ARG A 69 19.65 -6.35 28.58
C ARG A 69 19.14 -6.28 30.02
N ARG A 70 19.49 -5.21 30.74
CA ARG A 70 19.07 -5.04 32.13
C ARG A 70 17.56 -4.82 32.28
N ALA A 71 16.93 -4.08 31.36
CA ALA A 71 15.48 -3.90 31.32
C ALA A 71 14.76 -5.25 31.12
N TRP A 72 15.28 -6.12 30.26
CA TRP A 72 14.73 -7.47 30.05
C TRP A 72 14.90 -8.36 31.30
N GLU A 73 16.07 -8.34 31.95
CA GLU A 73 16.32 -9.06 33.20
C GLU A 73 15.37 -8.64 34.34
N LEU A 74 14.95 -7.37 34.37
CA LEU A 74 14.06 -6.81 35.37
C LEU A 74 12.57 -6.84 34.98
N GLY A 75 12.22 -7.43 33.82
CA GLY A 75 10.83 -7.51 33.35
C GLY A 75 10.22 -6.17 32.89
N ALA A 76 11.04 -5.15 32.62
CA ALA A 76 10.61 -3.86 32.07
C ALA A 76 10.30 -3.98 30.55
N CYS A 77 9.18 -4.64 30.25
CA CYS A 77 8.71 -4.93 28.89
C CYS A 77 7.85 -3.81 28.29
N VAL A 78 7.45 -2.83 29.10
CA VAL A 78 6.57 -1.72 28.69
C VAL A 78 7.37 -0.71 27.87
N VAL A 79 6.82 -0.33 26.72
CA VAL A 79 7.47 0.54 25.72
C VAL A 79 7.83 1.91 26.31
N GLU A 80 6.93 2.48 27.11
CA GLU A 80 7.08 3.76 27.78
C GLU A 80 8.26 3.73 28.76
N GLN A 81 8.39 2.66 29.55
CA GLN A 81 9.51 2.47 30.49
C GLN A 81 10.84 2.36 29.75
N GLN A 82 10.88 1.62 28.64
CA GLN A 82 12.10 1.52 27.82
C GLN A 82 12.48 2.86 27.21
N CYS A 83 11.50 3.66 26.79
CA CYS A 83 11.72 5.01 26.28
C CYS A 83 12.27 5.94 27.37
N MET A 84 11.73 5.89 28.59
CA MET A 84 12.25 6.64 29.73
C MET A 84 13.70 6.24 30.06
N LEU A 85 14.00 4.93 30.11
CA LEU A 85 15.36 4.45 30.35
C LEU A 85 16.33 4.93 29.27
N PHE A 86 15.90 4.98 28.01
CA PHE A 86 16.71 5.53 26.93
C PHE A 86 17.03 7.00 27.15
N ASP A 87 16.05 7.80 27.58
CA ASP A 87 16.24 9.22 27.87
C ASP A 87 17.18 9.49 29.04
N VAL A 88 17.20 8.60 30.04
CA VAL A 88 18.06 8.73 31.22
C VAL A 88 19.48 8.22 30.96
N PHE A 89 19.65 7.07 30.31
CA PHE A 89 20.94 6.38 30.23
C PHE A 89 21.67 6.50 28.90
N VAL A 90 20.94 6.70 27.80
CA VAL A 90 21.50 6.63 26.44
C VAL A 90 21.56 7.99 25.78
N LYS A 91 20.47 8.75 25.85
CA LYS A 91 20.39 10.11 25.28
C LYS A 91 21.50 11.05 25.78
N PRO A 92 21.89 11.05 27.07
CA PRO A 92 22.99 11.90 27.55
C PRO A 92 24.34 11.50 26.95
N VAL A 93 24.63 10.20 26.83
CA VAL A 93 25.86 9.70 26.21
C VAL A 93 25.91 10.09 24.73
N LEU A 94 24.79 9.96 24.02
CA LEU A 94 24.68 10.29 22.60
C LEU A 94 24.80 11.81 22.33
N SER A 95 24.40 12.64 23.29
CA SER A 95 24.31 14.10 23.10
C SER A 95 25.40 14.88 23.84
N TYR A 96 26.35 14.18 24.47
CA TYR A 96 27.39 14.80 25.28
C TYR A 96 28.28 15.72 24.44
N GLY A 97 28.38 17.00 24.83
CA GLY A 97 29.20 18.00 24.13
C GLY A 97 28.66 18.42 22.76
N CYS A 98 27.37 18.21 22.49
CA CYS A 98 26.73 18.59 21.22
C CYS A 98 26.82 20.09 20.89
N GLU A 99 27.13 20.93 21.87
CA GLU A 99 27.42 22.35 21.71
C GLU A 99 28.66 22.59 20.81
N LEU A 100 29.60 21.65 20.80
CA LEU A 100 30.85 21.74 20.05
C LEU A 100 30.75 21.07 18.68
N TRP A 101 30.20 19.85 18.63
CA TRP A 101 30.14 19.05 17.40
C TRP A 101 28.78 19.09 16.68
N GLY A 102 27.72 19.54 17.35
CA GLY A 102 26.35 19.46 16.85
C GLY A 102 26.13 20.27 15.58
N VAL A 103 26.72 21.47 15.50
CA VAL A 103 26.66 22.34 14.31
C VAL A 103 27.20 21.61 13.07
N ASP A 104 28.35 20.95 13.21
CA ASP A 104 28.99 20.20 12.12
C ASP A 104 28.16 19.00 11.65
N VAL A 105 27.43 18.39 12.57
CA VAL A 105 26.56 17.25 12.29
C VAL A 105 25.24 17.70 11.66
N LEU A 106 24.67 18.83 12.06
CA LEU A 106 23.40 19.35 11.56
C LEU A 106 23.48 19.85 10.11
N LEU A 107 24.66 20.34 9.69
CA LEU A 107 24.91 20.77 8.32
C LEU A 107 25.04 19.61 7.32
N ARG A 108 25.13 18.36 7.79
CA ARG A 108 25.32 17.21 6.92
C ARG A 108 24.00 16.75 6.28
N PRO A 109 24.03 16.32 4.99
CA PRO A 109 22.86 15.75 4.34
C PRO A 109 22.48 14.38 4.93
N ASP A 110 23.45 13.60 5.40
CA ASP A 110 23.25 12.25 5.94
C ASP A 110 22.79 12.24 7.40
N CYS A 111 22.01 11.22 7.77
CA CYS A 111 21.55 11.05 9.14
C CYS A 111 22.72 10.64 10.04
N SER A 112 23.00 11.46 11.05
CA SER A 112 24.17 11.27 11.92
C SER A 112 24.26 9.87 12.51
N SER A 113 25.47 9.40 12.75
CA SER A 113 25.74 8.10 13.41
C SER A 113 25.02 7.96 14.75
N VAL A 114 24.89 9.07 15.48
CA VAL A 114 24.17 9.18 16.75
C VAL A 114 22.65 9.03 16.56
N GLU A 115 22.06 9.75 15.60
CA GLU A 115 20.62 9.66 15.27
C GLU A 115 20.23 8.25 14.82
N ARG A 116 21.14 7.55 14.11
CA ARG A 116 20.92 6.14 13.72
C ARG A 116 20.73 5.21 14.92
N VAL A 117 21.39 5.47 16.06
CA VAL A 117 21.22 4.70 17.29
C VAL A 117 19.81 4.87 17.85
N HIS A 118 19.34 6.11 17.92
CA HIS A 118 17.99 6.43 18.41
C HIS A 118 16.89 5.87 17.51
N ARG A 119 17.03 6.00 16.19
CA ARG A 119 16.07 5.40 15.24
C ARG A 119 16.02 3.89 15.31
N TRP A 120 17.18 3.26 15.48
CA TRP A 120 17.25 1.80 15.65
C TRP A 120 16.52 1.38 16.92
N PHE A 121 16.72 2.10 18.02
CA PHE A 121 16.03 1.87 19.28
C PHE A 121 14.50 1.95 19.12
N CYS A 122 13.98 3.07 18.59
CA CYS A 122 12.55 3.28 18.42
C CYS A 122 11.88 2.16 17.62
N ARG A 123 12.46 1.78 16.46
CA ARG A 123 11.94 0.67 15.66
C ARG A 123 11.96 -0.66 16.41
N ARG A 124 13.03 -0.92 17.17
CA ARG A 124 13.24 -2.20 17.84
C ARG A 124 12.25 -2.41 18.99
N VAL A 125 11.95 -1.35 19.75
CA VAL A 125 10.98 -1.41 20.86
C VAL A 125 9.56 -1.64 20.34
N GLN A 126 9.23 -1.10 19.17
CA GLN A 126 7.92 -1.28 18.52
C GLN A 126 7.81 -2.58 17.68
N GLY A 127 8.88 -3.36 17.54
CA GLY A 127 8.88 -4.56 16.68
C GLY A 127 8.82 -4.25 15.17
N LEU A 128 9.16 -3.03 14.74
CA LEU A 128 9.03 -2.60 13.35
C LEU A 128 10.20 -3.08 12.48
N PRO A 129 9.95 -3.45 11.20
CA PRO A 129 10.98 -3.83 10.27
C PRO A 129 11.81 -2.61 9.80
N LYS A 130 13.04 -2.85 9.31
CA LYS A 130 14.01 -1.79 8.96
C LYS A 130 13.50 -0.81 7.89
N GLN A 131 12.52 -1.23 7.08
CA GLN A 131 11.93 -0.47 5.99
C GLN A 131 10.96 0.63 6.45
N VAL A 132 10.49 0.60 7.71
CA VAL A 132 9.56 1.62 8.22
C VAL A 132 10.28 2.94 8.44
N THR A 133 9.74 4.03 7.90
CA THR A 133 10.33 5.37 8.00
C THR A 133 10.48 5.81 9.46
N ALA A 134 11.58 6.49 9.78
CA ALA A 134 11.86 6.96 11.15
C ALA A 134 10.78 7.91 11.68
N ALA A 135 10.16 8.72 10.82
CA ALA A 135 9.09 9.65 11.18
C ALA A 135 7.87 8.95 11.80
N ILE A 136 7.41 7.82 11.23
CA ILE A 136 6.30 7.04 11.77
C ILE A 136 6.66 6.46 13.14
N SER A 137 7.85 5.85 13.23
CA SER A 137 8.31 5.25 14.49
C SER A 137 8.43 6.27 15.62
N LEU A 138 8.90 7.48 15.31
CA LEU A 138 8.97 8.59 16.26
C LEU A 138 7.58 9.12 16.65
N ALA A 139 6.69 9.32 15.68
CA ALA A 139 5.34 9.82 15.92
C ALA A 139 4.50 8.87 16.80
N GLU A 140 4.56 7.57 16.53
CA GLU A 140 3.86 6.54 17.33
C GLU A 140 4.36 6.47 18.79
N LEU A 141 5.63 6.82 19.04
CA LEU A 141 6.17 6.90 20.40
C LEU A 141 5.98 8.28 21.04
N GLY A 142 5.44 9.26 20.31
CA GLY A 142 5.40 10.67 20.75
C GLY A 142 6.78 11.28 20.94
N ARG A 143 7.81 10.78 20.24
CA ARG A 143 9.22 11.18 20.44
C ARG A 143 9.69 12.14 19.37
N GLN A 144 10.54 13.08 19.78
CA GLN A 144 11.25 13.96 18.88
C GLN A 144 12.62 13.36 18.49
N PRO A 145 13.17 13.73 17.32
CA PRO A 145 14.55 13.43 16.91
C PRO A 145 15.58 13.94 17.93
N LEU A 146 16.77 13.34 18.01
CA LEU A 146 17.83 13.88 18.89
C LEU A 146 18.32 15.24 18.42
N GLN A 147 18.22 15.51 17.12
CA GLN A 147 18.58 16.80 16.53
C GLN A 147 17.80 17.96 17.15
N SER A 148 16.52 17.77 17.49
CA SER A 148 15.73 18.80 18.18
C SER A 148 16.34 19.15 19.54
N PHE A 149 16.86 18.15 20.26
CA PHE A 149 17.55 18.35 21.53
C PHE A 149 18.93 19.03 21.37
N TRP A 150 19.71 18.69 20.34
CA TRP A 150 21.00 19.35 20.11
C TRP A 150 20.82 20.83 19.76
N ILE A 151 19.81 21.15 18.95
CA ILE A 151 19.48 22.54 18.61
C ILE A 151 19.08 23.32 19.85
N GLN A 152 18.29 22.72 20.75
CA GLN A 152 17.98 23.31 22.05
C GLN A 152 19.25 23.62 22.86
N GLN A 153 20.18 22.67 22.97
CA GLN A 153 21.44 22.91 23.70
C GLN A 153 22.32 23.96 23.02
N LEU A 154 22.36 23.99 21.69
CA LEU A 154 23.11 24.97 20.91
C LEU A 154 22.54 26.39 21.07
N VAL A 155 21.22 26.55 21.08
CA VAL A 155 20.55 27.83 21.37
C VAL A 155 20.90 28.32 22.79
N ARG A 156 20.77 27.44 23.79
CA ARG A 156 21.16 27.77 25.17
C ARG A 156 22.65 28.09 25.30
N PHE A 157 23.50 27.41 24.54
CA PHE A 157 24.92 27.69 24.50
C PHE A 157 25.21 29.04 23.86
N TRP A 158 24.57 29.36 22.73
CA TRP A 158 24.66 30.65 22.05
C TRP A 158 24.25 31.81 22.97
N ASN A 159 23.09 31.73 23.62
CA ASN A 159 22.63 32.77 24.55
C ASN A 159 23.60 32.91 25.74
N ARG A 160 24.16 31.80 26.25
CA ARG A 160 25.22 31.85 27.28
C ARG A 160 26.50 32.52 26.78
N LEU A 161 26.91 32.29 25.53
CA LEU A 161 28.09 32.92 24.94
C LEU A 161 27.89 34.43 24.78
N GLN A 162 26.71 34.88 24.36
CA GLN A 162 26.36 36.30 24.30
C GLN A 162 26.50 36.97 25.68
N ASN A 163 25.93 36.35 26.73
CA ASN A 163 26.06 36.86 28.10
C ASN A 163 27.51 36.85 28.60
N SER A 164 28.31 35.86 28.18
CA SER A 164 29.72 35.73 28.58
C SER A 164 30.64 36.69 27.84
N ALA A 165 30.25 37.23 26.69
CA ALA A 165 31.02 38.24 25.96
C ALA A 165 30.93 39.64 26.60
N ALA A 166 29.95 39.87 27.47
CA ALA A 166 29.84 41.10 28.25
C ALA A 166 30.84 41.15 29.43
N ASP A 167 31.38 39.99 29.84
CA ASP A 167 32.37 39.87 30.91
C ASP A 167 33.79 39.87 30.32
N GLU A 168 34.55 40.95 30.58
CA GLU A 168 35.88 41.15 29.99
C GLU A 168 36.97 40.24 30.58
N ASP A 169 36.75 39.62 31.74
CA ASP A 169 37.75 38.76 32.39
C ASP A 169 37.61 37.27 31.99
N ARG A 170 36.56 36.93 31.25
CA ARG A 170 36.26 35.53 30.91
C ARG A 170 36.84 35.15 29.54
N VAL A 171 37.81 34.24 29.55
CA VAL A 171 38.46 33.68 28.32
C VAL A 171 37.44 33.13 27.30
N LEU A 172 36.29 32.61 27.76
CA LEU A 172 35.21 32.16 26.88
C LEU A 172 34.59 33.31 26.06
N GLY A 173 34.46 34.50 26.67
CA GLY A 173 34.01 35.71 26.00
C GLY A 173 34.99 36.17 24.93
N TRP A 174 36.29 36.08 25.21
CA TRP A 174 37.35 36.39 24.22
C TRP A 174 37.26 35.45 23.01
N ALA A 175 37.16 34.15 23.25
CA ALA A 175 37.03 33.15 22.19
C ALA A 175 35.77 33.36 21.33
N PHE A 176 34.67 33.82 21.93
CA PHE A 176 33.45 34.11 21.18
C PHE A 176 33.58 35.39 20.34
N LYS A 177 34.16 36.47 20.88
CA LYS A 177 34.44 37.72 20.15
C LYS A 177 35.34 37.46 18.94
N ASP A 178 36.43 36.72 19.13
CA ASP A 178 37.34 36.30 18.05
C ASP A 178 36.60 35.48 16.96
N ASN A 179 35.70 34.57 17.36
CA ASN A 179 34.92 33.80 16.40
C ASN A 179 33.94 34.64 15.56
N LEU A 180 33.42 35.73 16.14
CA LEU A 180 32.58 36.71 15.46
C LEU A 180 33.39 37.62 14.53
N GLU A 181 34.62 37.97 14.91
CA GLU A 181 35.55 38.72 14.05
C GLU A 181 35.98 37.88 12.85
N LEU A 182 36.36 36.62 13.07
CA LEU A 182 36.64 35.64 12.01
C LEU A 182 35.46 35.45 11.04
N MET A 183 34.23 35.57 11.55
CA MET A 183 33.03 35.54 10.71
C MET A 183 32.91 36.76 9.80
N ARG A 184 33.30 37.95 10.29
CA ARG A 184 33.26 39.22 9.56
C ARG A 184 34.38 39.32 8.52
N GLU A 185 35.56 38.80 8.83
CA GLU A 185 36.74 38.83 7.96
C GLU A 185 36.69 37.79 6.84
N GLY A 186 36.09 36.62 7.10
CA GLY A 186 35.90 35.60 6.07
C GLY A 186 34.80 36.00 5.09
N GLY A 187 35.13 36.33 3.84
CA GLY A 187 34.17 36.52 2.73
C GLY A 187 33.36 35.26 2.38
N ASP A 188 32.95 35.06 1.13
CA ASP A 188 32.19 33.86 0.66
C ASP A 188 33.01 32.55 0.69
N LEU A 189 33.42 32.12 1.88
CA LEU A 189 34.05 30.83 2.12
C LEU A 189 32.99 29.72 2.13
N ALA A 190 33.27 28.61 1.45
CA ALA A 190 32.42 27.41 1.47
C ALA A 190 32.20 26.91 2.90
N ALA A 191 30.98 26.43 3.21
CA ALA A 191 30.52 26.07 4.57
C ALA A 191 31.44 25.14 5.38
N GLY A 192 32.28 24.33 4.72
CA GLY A 192 33.25 23.44 5.39
C GLY A 192 34.47 24.15 6.00
N SER A 193 34.81 25.35 5.54
CA SER A 193 35.96 26.14 6.01
C SER A 193 35.57 27.34 6.89
N ALA A 194 34.30 27.47 7.22
CA ALA A 194 33.75 28.60 7.95
C ALA A 194 33.96 28.47 9.48
N CYS A 195 34.08 29.60 10.18
CA CYS A 195 34.13 29.62 11.64
C CYS A 195 32.84 29.02 12.25
N TRP A 196 32.87 28.68 13.54
CA TRP A 196 31.74 28.05 14.23
C TRP A 196 30.46 28.90 14.17
N SER A 197 30.57 30.21 14.41
CA SER A 197 29.43 31.15 14.41
C SER A 197 28.74 31.23 13.06
N ARG A 198 29.52 31.24 11.96
CA ARG A 198 28.97 31.22 10.60
C ARG A 198 28.26 29.91 10.26
N ARG A 199 28.83 28.78 10.70
CA ARG A 199 28.19 27.46 10.53
C ARG A 199 26.89 27.36 11.31
N TRP A 200 26.85 27.92 12.52
CA TRP A 200 25.63 28.00 13.32
C TRP A 200 24.56 28.89 12.66
N LEU A 201 24.94 30.05 12.13
CA LEU A 201 24.03 30.89 11.35
C LEU A 201 23.46 30.16 10.13
N HIS A 202 24.27 29.38 9.42
CA HIS A 202 23.78 28.58 8.31
C HIS A 202 22.77 27.51 8.76
N VAL A 203 22.97 26.90 9.94
CA VAL A 203 21.96 26.01 10.55
C VAL A 203 20.66 26.77 10.82
N LEU A 204 20.73 27.98 11.38
CA LEU A 204 19.55 28.82 11.63
C LEU A 204 18.84 29.28 10.33
N GLN A 205 19.60 29.66 9.30
CA GLN A 205 19.07 30.13 8.01
C GLN A 205 18.44 29.02 7.16
N SER A 206 18.84 27.76 7.37
CA SER A 206 18.21 26.61 6.73
C SER A 206 16.74 26.37 7.16
N ALA A 207 16.21 27.18 8.08
CA ALA A 207 14.80 27.28 8.48
C ALA A 207 14.38 28.76 8.70
N PRO A 208 14.01 29.52 7.66
CA PRO A 208 13.84 30.98 7.75
C PRO A 208 12.65 31.40 8.64
N PRO A 209 12.75 32.55 9.36
CA PRO A 209 11.60 33.15 10.05
C PRO A 209 10.56 33.68 9.05
N ALA A 210 9.28 33.66 9.46
CA ALA A 210 8.16 34.10 8.62
C ALA A 210 8.15 35.61 8.29
N SER A 211 9.00 36.41 8.93
CA SER A 211 9.21 37.82 8.62
C SER A 211 10.49 38.33 9.27
N GLY A 212 11.32 39.04 8.51
CA GLY A 212 12.45 39.83 9.01
C GLY A 212 13.82 39.20 8.76
N THR A 213 14.75 40.02 8.28
CA THR A 213 16.20 39.77 8.27
C THR A 213 16.66 39.50 9.70
N LEU A 214 17.32 38.37 9.96
CA LEU A 214 17.95 38.08 11.25
C LEU A 214 19.01 39.16 11.53
N GLU A 215 18.72 40.14 12.40
CA GLU A 215 19.74 40.96 13.02
C GLU A 215 20.51 40.08 14.02
N TRP A 216 21.81 39.91 13.78
CA TRP A 216 22.67 38.82 14.27
C TRP A 216 23.10 38.93 15.75
N LEU A 217 22.32 39.66 16.57
CA LEU A 217 22.59 39.97 17.98
C LEU A 217 21.35 39.97 18.89
N THR A 218 20.25 39.29 18.52
CA THR A 218 19.11 39.10 19.43
C THR A 218 19.17 37.77 20.16
N GLU A 219 18.70 37.74 21.41
CA GLU A 219 18.47 36.50 22.16
C GLU A 219 17.53 35.58 21.38
N LEU A 220 17.89 34.30 21.26
CA LEU A 220 17.09 33.32 20.51
C LEU A 220 15.98 32.72 21.38
N ASP A 221 14.74 32.75 20.89
CA ASP A 221 13.61 32.02 21.49
C ASP A 221 13.79 30.51 21.28
N GLU A 222 14.06 29.82 22.39
CA GLU A 222 14.27 28.37 22.44
C GLU A 222 13.09 27.58 21.86
N ALA A 223 11.84 27.94 22.20
CA ALA A 223 10.66 27.17 21.79
C ALA A 223 10.40 27.29 20.29
N ALA A 224 10.49 28.52 19.75
CA ALA A 224 10.26 28.79 18.34
C ALA A 224 11.30 28.12 17.42
N VAL A 225 12.57 28.07 17.85
CA VAL A 225 13.64 27.42 17.08
C VAL A 225 13.49 25.89 17.09
N ILE A 226 13.10 25.29 18.23
CA ILE A 226 12.89 23.84 18.35
C ILE A 226 11.73 23.36 17.48
N GLU A 227 10.59 24.06 17.51
CA GLU A 227 9.40 23.68 16.72
C GLU A 227 9.72 23.65 15.21
N ARG A 228 10.42 24.68 14.73
CA ARG A 228 10.79 24.79 13.30
C ARG A 228 11.84 23.76 12.89
N ALA A 229 12.83 23.51 13.75
CA ALA A 229 13.82 22.47 13.53
C ALA A 229 13.19 21.07 13.46
N ALA A 230 12.24 20.78 14.35
CA ALA A 230 11.47 19.53 14.32
C ALA A 230 10.66 19.41 13.02
N ALA A 231 10.00 20.49 12.58
CA ALA A 231 9.26 20.53 11.32
C ALA A 231 10.17 20.33 10.09
N ALA A 232 11.34 20.96 10.05
CA ALA A 232 12.33 20.81 8.98
C ALA A 232 12.89 19.38 8.92
N TYR A 233 13.19 18.79 10.08
CA TYR A 233 13.59 17.38 10.18
C TYR A 233 12.52 16.43 9.66
N LEU A 234 11.26 16.63 10.09
CA LEU A 234 10.15 15.81 9.65
C LEU A 234 9.95 15.93 8.13
N ARG A 235 10.04 17.14 7.55
CA ARG A 235 10.01 17.32 6.08
C ARG A 235 11.13 16.56 5.36
N LYS A 236 12.33 16.48 5.94
CA LYS A 236 13.48 15.72 5.39
C LYS A 236 13.35 14.20 5.58
N CYS A 237 12.67 13.75 6.64
CA CYS A 237 12.52 12.34 7.02
C CYS A 237 11.22 11.68 6.56
N LEU A 238 10.22 12.47 6.19
CA LEU A 238 9.06 12.04 5.41
C LEU A 238 9.54 11.76 3.98
N GLU A 239 10.20 10.61 3.80
CA GLU A 239 10.44 10.02 2.48
C GLU A 239 9.12 10.02 1.67
N PRO A 240 9.17 9.96 0.32
CA PRO A 240 7.97 9.83 -0.53
C PRO A 240 6.96 8.79 -0.02
N LYS A 241 7.47 7.72 0.63
CA LYS A 241 6.72 6.66 1.29
C LYS A 241 5.67 7.13 2.30
N THR A 242 5.92 8.17 3.08
CA THR A 242 4.98 8.63 4.13
C THR A 242 3.89 9.56 3.58
N ARG A 243 4.16 10.26 2.46
CA ARG A 243 3.14 11.05 1.72
C ARG A 243 1.96 10.19 1.28
N HIS A 244 2.19 8.89 1.07
CA HIS A 244 1.13 7.95 0.68
C HIS A 244 0.10 7.66 1.77
N ILE A 245 0.41 7.76 3.07
CA ILE A 245 -0.56 7.37 4.13
C ILE A 245 -1.61 8.47 4.31
N LEU A 246 -1.20 9.72 4.52
CA LEU A 246 -2.13 10.84 4.64
C LEU A 246 -2.97 11.02 3.37
N GLY A 247 -2.35 10.87 2.20
CA GLY A 247 -3.08 10.88 0.92
C GLY A 247 -4.11 9.75 0.81
N LYS A 248 -3.81 8.55 1.34
CA LYS A 248 -4.77 7.43 1.39
C LYS A 248 -5.89 7.65 2.40
N LEU A 249 -5.60 8.20 3.58
CA LEU A 249 -6.61 8.56 4.57
C LEU A 249 -7.57 9.62 4.02
N TYR A 250 -7.03 10.65 3.37
CA TYR A 250 -7.83 11.68 2.71
C TYR A 250 -8.69 11.08 1.58
N ALA A 251 -8.10 10.22 0.74
CA ALA A 251 -8.82 9.50 -0.31
C ALA A 251 -9.97 8.66 0.27
N LEU A 252 -9.74 7.98 1.40
CA LEU A 252 -10.76 7.16 2.08
C LEU A 252 -11.91 8.03 2.61
N ALA A 253 -11.60 9.18 3.22
CA ALA A 253 -12.61 10.12 3.71
C ALA A 253 -13.49 10.66 2.57
N ILE A 254 -12.88 11.04 1.44
CA ILE A 254 -13.62 11.45 0.24
C ILE A 254 -14.47 10.30 -0.29
N ASN A 255 -13.89 9.10 -0.40
CA ASN A 255 -14.57 7.92 -0.92
C ASN A 255 -15.81 7.56 -0.12
N THR A 256 -15.73 7.59 1.22
CA THR A 256 -16.89 7.33 2.09
C THR A 256 -17.99 8.35 1.84
N ARG A 257 -17.66 9.65 1.83
CA ARG A 257 -18.65 10.73 1.63
C ARG A 257 -19.34 10.63 0.27
N LEU A 258 -18.56 10.42 -0.80
CA LEU A 258 -19.09 10.32 -2.15
C LEU A 258 -19.92 9.06 -2.35
N ASN A 259 -19.47 7.90 -1.87
CA ASN A 259 -20.26 6.68 -1.96
C ASN A 259 -21.60 6.83 -1.27
N THR A 260 -21.61 7.28 0.00
CA THR A 260 -22.87 7.47 0.73
C THR A 260 -23.83 8.38 -0.03
N TRP A 261 -23.35 9.51 -0.53
CA TRP A 261 -24.18 10.44 -1.30
C TRP A 261 -24.69 9.84 -2.62
N LEU A 262 -23.82 9.22 -3.42
CA LEU A 262 -24.19 8.61 -4.71
C LEU A 262 -25.22 7.49 -4.55
N GLU A 263 -25.08 6.66 -3.51
CA GLU A 263 -26.05 5.61 -3.18
C GLU A 263 -27.39 6.19 -2.74
N THR A 264 -27.38 7.17 -1.83
CA THR A 264 -28.62 7.80 -1.34
C THR A 264 -29.39 8.53 -2.43
N GLN A 265 -28.68 9.07 -3.44
CA GLN A 265 -29.31 9.75 -4.58
C GLN A 265 -29.64 8.82 -5.76
N GLY A 266 -29.33 7.52 -5.66
CA GLY A 266 -29.59 6.56 -6.75
C GLY A 266 -28.80 6.86 -8.04
N LEU A 267 -27.64 7.50 -7.94
CA LEU A 267 -26.85 7.97 -9.10
C LEU A 267 -25.91 6.90 -9.68
N ARG A 268 -25.84 5.71 -9.05
CA ARG A 268 -25.01 4.59 -9.49
C ARG A 268 -25.79 3.68 -10.42
N ALA A 269 -25.15 3.17 -11.47
CA ALA A 269 -25.79 2.22 -12.38
C ALA A 269 -26.25 0.96 -11.64
N ARG A 270 -27.41 0.41 -12.04
CA ARG A 270 -27.97 -0.81 -11.46
C ARG A 270 -27.15 -2.03 -11.81
N GLY A 271 -26.57 -2.04 -13.01
CA GLY A 271 -25.65 -3.08 -13.48
C GLY A 271 -24.27 -3.06 -12.83
N GLN A 272 -23.88 -1.98 -12.14
CA GLN A 272 -22.56 -1.84 -11.53
C GLN A 272 -22.52 -2.36 -10.09
N ALA A 273 -21.77 -3.44 -9.89
CA ALA A 273 -21.56 -4.10 -8.60
C ALA A 273 -20.12 -3.96 -8.07
N GLY A 274 -19.18 -3.52 -8.91
CA GLY A 274 -17.76 -3.41 -8.55
C GLY A 274 -17.52 -2.36 -7.46
N PHE A 275 -16.79 -2.75 -6.41
CA PHE A 275 -16.38 -1.87 -5.30
C PHE A 275 -17.53 -1.11 -4.63
N ARG A 276 -18.73 -1.68 -4.65
CA ARG A 276 -19.97 -1.06 -4.14
C ARG A 276 -20.42 -1.73 -2.85
N GLN A 277 -20.84 -0.93 -1.87
CA GLN A 277 -21.23 -1.46 -0.56
C GLN A 277 -22.49 -2.33 -0.68
N GLY A 278 -22.46 -3.52 -0.08
CA GLY A 278 -23.60 -4.44 -0.11
C GLY A 278 -23.73 -5.27 -1.39
N TYR A 279 -22.80 -5.14 -2.34
CA TYR A 279 -22.66 -5.99 -3.52
C TYR A 279 -21.48 -6.95 -3.35
N ARG A 280 -21.61 -8.17 -3.85
CA ARG A 280 -20.56 -9.20 -3.84
C ARG A 280 -20.32 -9.72 -5.25
N THR A 281 -19.13 -10.27 -5.50
CA THR A 281 -18.80 -10.90 -6.79
C THR A 281 -19.80 -12.01 -7.16
N VAL A 282 -20.29 -12.74 -6.16
CA VAL A 282 -21.27 -13.83 -6.33
C VAL A 282 -22.63 -13.33 -6.82
N ASP A 283 -22.97 -12.04 -6.62
CA ASP A 283 -24.30 -11.50 -6.96
C ASP A 283 -24.50 -11.45 -8.48
N ASN A 284 -23.55 -10.87 -9.22
CA ASN A 284 -23.60 -10.88 -10.70
C ASN A 284 -23.57 -12.31 -11.24
N CYS A 285 -22.78 -13.19 -10.62
CA CYS A 285 -22.73 -14.60 -11.00
C CYS A 285 -24.07 -15.32 -10.77
N PHE A 286 -24.82 -14.97 -9.71
CA PHE A 286 -26.17 -15.48 -9.47
C PHE A 286 -27.16 -14.99 -10.52
N ILE A 287 -27.09 -13.71 -10.90
CA ILE A 287 -27.92 -13.13 -11.98
C ILE A 287 -27.69 -13.89 -13.29
N LEU A 288 -26.43 -14.12 -13.66
CA LEU A 288 -26.07 -14.90 -14.85
C LEU A 288 -26.62 -16.33 -14.77
N ARG A 289 -26.52 -16.98 -13.61
CA ARG A 289 -27.10 -18.31 -13.37
C ARG A 289 -28.61 -18.30 -13.59
N ALA A 290 -29.33 -17.35 -12.99
CA ALA A 290 -30.79 -17.25 -13.11
C ALA A 290 -31.22 -17.00 -14.56
N LEU A 291 -30.50 -16.16 -15.30
CA LEU A 291 -30.73 -15.92 -16.72
C LEU A 291 -30.51 -17.20 -17.55
N ALA A 292 -29.42 -17.92 -17.29
CA ALA A 292 -29.10 -19.16 -17.97
C ALA A 292 -30.17 -20.25 -17.74
N GLU A 293 -30.60 -20.41 -16.48
CA GLU A 293 -31.65 -21.35 -16.10
C GLU A 293 -33.01 -20.99 -16.73
N ARG A 294 -33.35 -19.70 -16.77
CA ARG A 294 -34.58 -19.18 -17.43
C ARG A 294 -34.55 -19.38 -18.94
N ALA A 295 -33.43 -19.09 -19.60
CA ALA A 295 -33.28 -19.30 -21.03
C ALA A 295 -33.45 -20.79 -21.38
N ARG A 296 -32.83 -21.66 -20.58
CA ARG A 296 -32.98 -23.12 -20.70
C ARG A 296 -34.42 -23.57 -20.50
N SER A 297 -35.11 -23.10 -19.46
CA SER A 297 -36.49 -23.54 -19.18
C SER A 297 -37.48 -23.12 -20.26
N ARG A 298 -37.21 -21.98 -20.92
CA ARG A 298 -38.02 -21.46 -22.04
C ARG A 298 -37.62 -22.01 -23.41
N GLY A 299 -36.56 -22.83 -23.50
CA GLY A 299 -36.10 -23.34 -24.79
C GLY A 299 -35.49 -22.27 -25.69
N VAL A 300 -34.98 -21.16 -25.15
CA VAL A 300 -34.40 -20.05 -25.92
C VAL A 300 -32.90 -19.93 -25.70
N LYS A 301 -32.21 -19.27 -26.64
CA LYS A 301 -30.78 -18.97 -26.52
C LYS A 301 -30.57 -17.72 -25.64
N LEU A 302 -29.44 -17.68 -24.95
CA LEU A 302 -28.94 -16.49 -24.26
C LEU A 302 -27.52 -16.21 -24.76
N TYR A 303 -27.27 -14.96 -25.17
CA TYR A 303 -26.01 -14.51 -25.71
C TYR A 303 -25.31 -13.64 -24.66
N LEU A 304 -24.07 -14.00 -24.35
CA LEU A 304 -23.23 -13.30 -23.38
C LEU A 304 -21.96 -12.84 -24.08
N CYS A 305 -21.51 -11.62 -23.85
CA CYS A 305 -20.18 -11.19 -24.26
C CYS A 305 -19.40 -10.69 -23.06
N ALA A 306 -18.27 -11.34 -22.78
CA ALA A 306 -17.31 -10.93 -21.78
C ALA A 306 -16.31 -9.97 -22.41
N VAL A 307 -16.41 -8.70 -22.05
CA VAL A 307 -15.58 -7.61 -22.58
C VAL A 307 -14.33 -7.48 -21.72
N ASP A 308 -13.16 -7.48 -22.36
CA ASP A 308 -11.85 -7.25 -21.71
C ASP A 308 -11.30 -5.90 -22.16
N PHE A 309 -11.12 -4.96 -21.23
CA PHE A 309 -10.54 -3.64 -21.52
C PHE A 309 -9.01 -3.67 -21.42
N GLU A 310 -8.34 -2.99 -22.34
CA GLU A 310 -6.89 -2.81 -22.29
C GLU A 310 -6.52 -1.77 -21.23
N LYS A 311 -5.88 -2.23 -20.15
CA LYS A 311 -5.35 -1.37 -19.08
C LYS A 311 -6.39 -0.36 -18.57
N ALA A 312 -7.61 -0.83 -18.29
CA ALA A 312 -8.78 0.02 -18.06
C ALA A 312 -8.55 1.16 -17.05
N PHE A 313 -7.87 0.88 -15.94
CA PHE A 313 -7.55 1.88 -14.92
C PHE A 313 -6.50 2.90 -15.38
N ASP A 314 -5.53 2.48 -16.20
CA ASP A 314 -4.41 3.31 -16.63
C ASP A 314 -4.76 4.17 -17.86
N SER A 315 -5.78 3.79 -18.63
CA SER A 315 -6.18 4.46 -19.87
C SER A 315 -7.22 5.58 -19.69
N VAL A 316 -7.80 5.74 -18.50
CA VAL A 316 -8.83 6.77 -18.24
C VAL A 316 -8.31 8.17 -18.57
N ASP A 317 -8.97 8.85 -19.49
CA ASP A 317 -8.73 10.26 -19.79
C ASP A 317 -9.27 11.13 -18.64
N ARG A 318 -8.38 11.81 -17.92
CA ARG A 318 -8.72 12.61 -16.73
C ARG A 318 -9.71 13.74 -17.03
N PRO A 319 -9.55 14.56 -18.08
CA PRO A 319 -10.57 15.51 -18.52
C PRO A 319 -11.97 14.89 -18.68
N LEU A 320 -12.08 13.73 -19.34
CA LEU A 320 -13.36 13.04 -19.49
C LEU A 320 -13.90 12.50 -18.15
N LEU A 321 -13.03 12.05 -17.25
CA LEU A 321 -13.40 11.69 -15.89
C LEU A 321 -13.98 12.90 -15.13
N TRP A 322 -13.36 14.08 -15.22
CA TRP A 322 -13.86 15.29 -14.59
C TRP A 322 -15.24 15.67 -15.11
N ALA A 323 -15.43 15.60 -16.43
CA ALA A 323 -16.74 15.82 -17.05
C ALA A 323 -17.80 14.80 -16.59
N ALA A 324 -17.42 13.53 -16.42
CA ALA A 324 -18.31 12.50 -15.87
C ALA A 324 -18.72 12.80 -14.42
N LEU A 325 -17.76 13.19 -13.56
CA LEU A 325 -18.04 13.61 -12.18
C LEU A 325 -18.99 14.82 -12.14
N GLN A 326 -18.76 15.82 -12.99
CA GLN A 326 -19.64 16.99 -13.09
C GLN A 326 -21.06 16.62 -13.53
N ARG A 327 -21.21 15.74 -14.53
CA ARG A 327 -22.52 15.22 -14.96
C ARG A 327 -23.23 14.45 -13.85
N ALA A 328 -22.49 13.77 -12.99
CA ALA A 328 -23.01 13.11 -11.79
C ALA A 328 -23.30 14.09 -10.64
N GLY A 329 -23.16 15.40 -10.83
CA GLY A 329 -23.42 16.43 -9.80
C GLY A 329 -22.26 16.72 -8.85
N ILE A 330 -21.07 16.14 -9.10
CA ILE A 330 -19.87 16.33 -8.26
C ILE A 330 -19.08 17.53 -8.79
N GLY A 331 -19.27 18.68 -8.17
CA GLY A 331 -18.59 19.94 -8.51
C GLY A 331 -17.88 20.60 -7.33
N GLY A 332 -17.57 21.89 -7.50
CA GLY A 332 -17.05 22.76 -6.45
C GLY A 332 -15.75 22.27 -5.80
N THR A 333 -15.66 22.45 -4.48
CA THR A 333 -14.47 22.11 -3.69
C THR A 333 -14.16 20.61 -3.71
N MET A 334 -15.17 19.75 -3.82
CA MET A 334 -14.98 18.30 -3.91
C MET A 334 -14.25 17.91 -5.19
N LEU A 335 -14.72 18.41 -6.34
CA LEU A 335 -14.06 18.15 -7.62
C LEU A 335 -12.63 18.71 -7.63
N GLN A 336 -12.43 19.94 -7.12
CA GLN A 336 -11.11 20.55 -7.01
C GLN A 336 -10.16 19.72 -6.14
N ALA A 337 -10.64 19.17 -5.01
CA ALA A 337 -9.85 18.29 -4.17
C ALA A 337 -9.42 17.02 -4.90
N ILE A 338 -10.34 16.39 -5.64
CA ILE A 338 -10.02 15.21 -6.46
C ILE A 338 -9.00 15.59 -7.54
N GLN A 339 -9.21 16.68 -8.27
CA GLN A 339 -8.28 17.14 -9.31
C GLN A 339 -6.89 17.44 -8.74
N ALA A 340 -6.80 18.09 -7.58
CA ALA A 340 -5.54 18.35 -6.89
C ALA A 340 -4.81 17.06 -6.50
N MET A 341 -5.56 16.02 -6.08
CA MET A 341 -4.97 14.70 -5.86
C MET A 341 -4.35 14.14 -7.14
N TYR A 342 -4.89 14.44 -8.32
CA TYR A 342 -4.42 13.94 -9.62
C TYR A 342 -3.50 14.89 -10.40
N ALA A 343 -3.13 16.03 -9.84
CA ALA A 343 -2.32 17.04 -10.54
C ALA A 343 -0.84 16.63 -10.68
N ASP A 344 -0.25 16.08 -9.63
CA ASP A 344 1.15 15.62 -9.61
C ASP A 344 1.21 14.16 -9.17
N VAL A 345 1.42 13.27 -10.13
CA VAL A 345 1.40 11.81 -9.94
C VAL A 345 2.66 11.20 -10.55
N PRO A 346 3.82 11.32 -9.86
CA PRO A 346 5.04 10.67 -10.29
C PRO A 346 4.89 9.16 -10.16
N VAL A 347 5.17 8.44 -11.25
CA VAL A 347 5.16 6.98 -11.34
C VAL A 347 6.53 6.50 -11.76
N CYS A 348 6.98 5.39 -11.19
CA CYS A 348 8.23 4.73 -11.56
C CYS A 348 7.95 3.22 -11.68
N VAL A 349 8.50 2.57 -12.70
CA VAL A 349 8.26 1.17 -13.02
C VAL A 349 9.35 0.33 -12.37
N ARG A 350 8.98 -0.75 -11.69
CA ARG A 350 9.95 -1.70 -11.14
C ARG A 350 10.17 -2.83 -12.15
N THR A 351 11.38 -2.92 -12.67
CA THR A 351 11.86 -4.01 -13.53
C THR A 351 12.78 -4.94 -12.73
N GLU A 352 13.24 -6.04 -13.35
CA GLU A 352 14.24 -6.94 -12.74
C GLU A 352 15.57 -6.22 -12.46
N GLU A 353 15.90 -5.21 -13.28
CA GLU A 353 17.11 -4.40 -13.17
C GLU A 353 17.04 -3.29 -12.11
N GLY A 354 15.84 -2.99 -11.59
CA GLY A 354 15.65 -1.98 -10.56
C GLY A 354 14.39 -1.12 -10.75
N LEU A 355 14.39 0.09 -10.19
CA LEU A 355 13.35 1.09 -10.44
C LEU A 355 13.76 1.96 -11.63
N SER A 356 12.85 2.17 -12.57
CA SER A 356 13.02 3.13 -13.65
C SER A 356 13.13 4.56 -13.12
N GLY A 357 13.58 5.47 -13.98
CA GLY A 357 13.35 6.90 -13.76
C GLY A 357 11.86 7.17 -13.57
N CYS A 358 11.53 8.13 -12.70
CA CYS A 358 10.15 8.51 -12.46
C CYS A 358 9.66 9.46 -13.56
N PHE A 359 8.43 9.27 -14.00
CA PHE A 359 7.76 10.11 -15.00
C PHE A 359 6.38 10.51 -14.50
N GLN A 360 5.83 11.57 -15.09
CA GLN A 360 4.50 12.06 -14.71
C GLN A 360 3.41 11.26 -15.42
N SER A 361 2.50 10.69 -14.63
CA SER A 361 1.31 10.05 -15.15
C SER A 361 0.24 11.10 -15.44
N VAL A 362 -0.11 11.25 -16.72
CA VAL A 362 -1.17 12.17 -17.20
C VAL A 362 -2.51 11.48 -17.48
N LEU A 363 -2.50 10.16 -17.61
CA LEU A 363 -3.69 9.32 -17.81
C LEU A 363 -3.93 8.41 -16.60
N GLY A 364 -5.12 7.87 -16.54
CA GLY A 364 -5.50 6.84 -15.59
C GLY A 364 -5.85 7.34 -14.20
N VAL A 365 -6.52 6.46 -13.47
CA VAL A 365 -6.76 6.58 -12.03
C VAL A 365 -5.61 5.93 -11.25
N LYS A 366 -5.37 6.37 -10.00
CA LYS A 366 -4.20 5.91 -9.23
C LYS A 366 -4.39 4.46 -8.76
N GLN A 367 -3.56 3.53 -9.25
CA GLN A 367 -3.56 2.17 -8.72
C GLN A 367 -3.21 2.15 -7.22
N GLY A 368 -3.98 1.40 -6.43
CA GLY A 368 -3.80 1.30 -4.98
C GLY A 368 -4.28 2.51 -4.16
N CYS A 369 -4.89 3.52 -4.80
CA CYS A 369 -5.62 4.58 -4.10
C CYS A 369 -7.05 4.12 -3.78
N PRO A 370 -7.54 4.24 -2.53
CA PRO A 370 -8.88 3.80 -2.15
C PRO A 370 -10.04 4.45 -2.92
N LEU A 371 -9.83 5.66 -3.46
CA LEU A 371 -10.83 6.43 -4.18
C LEU A 371 -10.94 6.02 -5.67
N SER A 372 -9.87 5.50 -6.27
CA SER A 372 -9.80 5.21 -7.70
C SER A 372 -10.88 4.25 -8.21
N PRO A 373 -11.25 3.17 -7.49
CA PRO A 373 -12.29 2.28 -7.98
C PRO A 373 -13.67 2.94 -8.06
N LEU A 374 -13.99 3.86 -7.13
CA LEU A 374 -15.21 4.64 -7.18
C LEU A 374 -15.21 5.57 -8.40
N LEU A 375 -14.12 6.30 -8.62
CA LEU A 375 -13.99 7.22 -9.76
C LEU A 375 -14.15 6.47 -11.10
N PHE A 376 -13.54 5.29 -11.21
CA PHE A 376 -13.70 4.42 -12.37
C PHE A 376 -15.15 3.93 -12.53
N GLY A 377 -15.80 3.55 -11.43
CA GLY A 377 -17.23 3.19 -11.44
C GLY A 377 -18.11 4.31 -11.97
N ILE A 378 -17.96 5.54 -11.45
CA ILE A 378 -18.70 6.74 -11.91
C ILE A 378 -18.42 7.02 -13.39
N PHE A 379 -17.18 6.80 -13.82
CA PHE A 379 -16.81 6.95 -15.22
C PHE A 379 -17.55 5.98 -16.14
N LEU A 380 -17.99 4.81 -15.67
CA LEU A 380 -18.73 3.82 -16.46
C LEU A 380 -20.24 3.80 -16.20
N ASP A 381 -20.74 4.48 -15.17
CA ASP A 381 -22.15 4.39 -14.76
C ASP A 381 -23.14 4.85 -15.85
N ASP A 382 -22.74 5.78 -16.74
CA ASP A 382 -23.58 6.22 -17.86
C ASP A 382 -23.69 5.19 -19.01
N PHE A 383 -22.92 4.10 -18.98
CA PHE A 383 -22.99 3.03 -19.99
C PHE A 383 -24.34 2.30 -19.99
N GLU A 384 -24.94 2.09 -18.80
CA GLU A 384 -26.26 1.46 -18.70
C GLU A 384 -27.32 2.28 -19.46
N GLY A 385 -27.29 3.61 -19.30
CA GLY A 385 -28.18 4.52 -20.02
C GLY A 385 -27.92 4.51 -21.53
N HIS A 386 -26.66 4.39 -21.95
CA HIS A 386 -26.29 4.30 -23.36
C HIS A 386 -26.86 3.04 -24.03
N ILE A 387 -26.83 1.89 -23.36
CA ILE A 387 -27.44 0.66 -23.87
C ILE A 387 -28.98 0.74 -23.86
N GLN A 388 -29.58 1.39 -22.87
CA GLN A 388 -31.03 1.58 -22.82
C GLN A 388 -31.57 2.42 -23.99
N GLN A 389 -30.76 3.33 -24.55
CA GLN A 389 -31.14 4.12 -25.73
C GLN A 389 -31.39 3.26 -26.98
N LEU A 390 -30.83 2.05 -27.05
CA LEU A 390 -31.12 1.10 -28.12
C LEU A 390 -32.54 0.53 -28.05
N GLY A 391 -33.23 0.64 -26.91
CA GLY A 391 -34.57 0.09 -26.70
C GLY A 391 -34.62 -1.41 -27.00
N ASP A 392 -35.64 -1.83 -27.76
CA ASP A 392 -35.84 -3.23 -28.14
C ASP A 392 -34.69 -3.80 -29.00
N ALA A 393 -33.93 -2.95 -29.68
CA ALA A 393 -32.81 -3.38 -30.50
C ALA A 393 -31.69 -4.03 -29.67
N ALA A 394 -31.53 -3.68 -28.39
CA ALA A 394 -30.57 -4.34 -27.50
C ALA A 394 -31.00 -5.77 -27.12
N ALA A 395 -32.30 -6.09 -27.22
CA ALA A 395 -32.88 -7.38 -26.81
C ALA A 395 -32.44 -7.84 -25.40
N LEU A 396 -32.34 -6.90 -24.45
CA LEU A 396 -31.91 -7.18 -23.07
C LEU A 396 -32.79 -8.27 -22.44
N PRO A 397 -32.19 -9.28 -21.79
CA PRO A 397 -32.97 -10.33 -21.16
C PRO A 397 -33.71 -9.79 -19.93
N GLN A 398 -34.76 -10.50 -19.53
CA GLN A 398 -35.59 -10.10 -18.40
C GLN A 398 -35.59 -11.11 -17.26
N LEU A 399 -35.54 -10.61 -16.03
CA LEU A 399 -35.81 -11.35 -14.79
C LEU A 399 -36.95 -10.65 -14.04
N ALA A 400 -37.89 -11.44 -13.50
CA ALA A 400 -39.06 -10.91 -12.78
C ALA A 400 -39.82 -9.77 -13.53
N GLY A 401 -39.86 -9.82 -14.87
CA GLY A 401 -40.52 -8.81 -15.71
C GLY A 401 -39.72 -7.50 -15.90
N ARG A 402 -38.50 -7.41 -15.35
CA ARG A 402 -37.60 -6.26 -15.49
C ARG A 402 -36.42 -6.61 -16.40
N THR A 403 -36.01 -5.66 -17.26
CA THR A 403 -34.81 -5.80 -18.09
C THR A 403 -33.56 -5.82 -17.24
N VAL A 404 -32.67 -6.78 -17.49
CA VAL A 404 -31.37 -6.87 -16.84
C VAL A 404 -30.38 -6.04 -17.65
N PRO A 405 -29.75 -4.99 -17.09
CA PRO A 405 -28.73 -4.22 -17.79
C PRO A 405 -27.43 -5.05 -17.94
N PRO A 406 -26.45 -4.57 -18.72
CA PRO A 406 -25.11 -5.11 -18.68
C PRO A 406 -24.57 -5.22 -17.25
N LEU A 407 -23.83 -6.28 -16.95
CA LEU A 407 -23.26 -6.50 -15.62
C LEU A 407 -21.83 -5.98 -15.60
N LEU A 408 -21.57 -4.98 -14.76
CA LEU A 408 -20.25 -4.39 -14.57
C LEU A 408 -19.70 -4.75 -13.20
N PHE A 409 -18.43 -5.11 -13.16
CA PHE A 409 -17.68 -5.28 -11.94
C PHE A 409 -16.28 -4.74 -12.16
N ALA A 410 -16.09 -3.45 -11.86
CA ALA A 410 -14.86 -2.74 -12.20
C ALA A 410 -14.59 -2.81 -13.71
N ASP A 411 -13.45 -3.36 -14.12
CA ASP A 411 -13.04 -3.56 -15.52
C ASP A 411 -13.69 -4.77 -16.20
N ASP A 412 -14.26 -5.72 -15.45
CA ASP A 412 -15.00 -6.82 -16.04
C ASP A 412 -16.41 -6.37 -16.44
N MET A 413 -16.75 -6.46 -17.73
CA MET A 413 -18.08 -6.13 -18.27
C MET A 413 -18.70 -7.31 -19.01
N PHE A 414 -19.98 -7.57 -18.74
CA PHE A 414 -20.78 -8.60 -19.40
C PHE A 414 -21.97 -7.97 -20.11
N LEU A 415 -21.97 -8.03 -21.45
CA LEU A 415 -23.14 -7.72 -22.27
C LEU A 415 -24.07 -8.93 -22.32
N LEU A 416 -25.37 -8.67 -22.28
CA LEU A 416 -26.41 -9.70 -22.17
C LEU A 416 -27.48 -9.46 -23.22
N SER A 417 -27.79 -10.47 -24.05
CA SER A 417 -28.84 -10.36 -25.06
C SER A 417 -29.62 -11.66 -25.22
N SER A 418 -30.91 -11.53 -25.52
CA SER A 418 -31.79 -12.65 -25.89
C SER A 418 -31.72 -12.99 -27.39
N SER A 419 -31.01 -12.18 -28.20
CA SER A 419 -30.88 -12.37 -29.64
C SER A 419 -29.46 -12.08 -30.13
N ALA A 420 -29.06 -12.71 -31.24
CA ALA A 420 -27.76 -12.47 -31.87
C ALA A 420 -27.63 -11.02 -32.39
N SER A 421 -28.66 -10.53 -33.08
CA SER A 421 -28.69 -9.14 -33.56
C SER A 421 -28.63 -8.13 -32.42
N GLY A 422 -29.29 -8.42 -31.29
CA GLY A 422 -29.25 -7.54 -30.13
C GLY A 422 -27.89 -7.51 -29.45
N LEU A 423 -27.16 -8.62 -29.41
CA LEU A 423 -25.78 -8.61 -28.92
C LEU A 423 -24.88 -7.79 -29.85
N GLN A 424 -25.05 -7.92 -31.17
CA GLN A 424 -24.27 -7.14 -32.13
C GLN A 424 -24.57 -5.63 -32.02
N ALA A 425 -25.84 -5.25 -31.83
CA ALA A 425 -26.22 -3.86 -31.58
C ALA A 425 -25.57 -3.30 -30.30
N GLN A 426 -25.52 -4.10 -29.22
CA GLN A 426 -24.81 -3.72 -28.00
C GLN A 426 -23.29 -3.58 -28.21
N LEU A 427 -22.67 -4.42 -29.05
CA LEU A 427 -21.25 -4.32 -29.40
C LEU A 427 -20.94 -3.05 -30.21
N HIS A 428 -21.83 -2.63 -31.12
CA HIS A 428 -21.71 -1.37 -31.83
C HIS A 428 -21.82 -0.17 -30.89
N ALA A 429 -22.82 -0.17 -30.01
CA ALA A 429 -22.97 0.87 -28.99
C ALA A 429 -21.76 0.91 -28.04
N LEU A 430 -21.22 -0.26 -27.65
CA LEU A 430 -19.98 -0.32 -26.88
C LEU A 430 -18.81 0.31 -27.64
N HIS A 431 -18.67 0.06 -28.94
CA HIS A 431 -17.62 0.66 -29.76
C HIS A 431 -17.72 2.19 -29.78
N ASP A 432 -18.91 2.73 -30.02
CA ASP A 432 -19.16 4.17 -30.03
C ASP A 432 -18.89 4.81 -28.66
N TYR A 433 -19.34 4.14 -27.59
CA TYR A 433 -19.10 4.56 -26.22
C TYR A 433 -17.60 4.57 -25.88
N CYS A 434 -16.88 3.51 -26.24
CA CYS A 434 -15.44 3.40 -26.02
C CYS A 434 -14.67 4.48 -26.79
N ASN A 435 -15.05 4.76 -28.04
CA ASN A 435 -14.45 5.83 -28.83
C ASN A 435 -14.67 7.21 -28.17
N ALA A 436 -15.88 7.49 -27.69
CA ALA A 436 -16.18 8.73 -26.98
C ALA A 436 -15.41 8.86 -25.67
N LYS A 437 -15.19 7.75 -24.95
CA LYS A 437 -14.49 7.71 -23.66
C LYS A 437 -12.99 7.47 -23.75
N LYS A 438 -12.46 7.28 -24.96
CA LYS A 438 -11.06 6.89 -25.23
C LYS A 438 -10.64 5.61 -24.48
N LEU A 439 -11.57 4.67 -24.33
CA LEU A 439 -11.29 3.34 -23.80
C LEU A 439 -11.01 2.37 -24.95
N THR A 440 -10.13 1.41 -24.72
CA THR A 440 -9.77 0.40 -25.72
C THR A 440 -10.20 -0.98 -25.24
N VAL A 441 -10.95 -1.69 -26.08
CA VAL A 441 -11.36 -3.08 -25.84
C VAL A 441 -10.37 -4.01 -26.52
N ASN A 442 -9.94 -5.04 -25.81
CA ASN A 442 -9.11 -6.10 -26.36
C ASN A 442 -9.98 -7.10 -27.12
N ALA A 443 -10.12 -6.92 -28.44
CA ALA A 443 -10.95 -7.81 -29.26
C ALA A 443 -10.50 -9.28 -29.23
N LYS A 444 -9.20 -9.56 -29.00
CA LYS A 444 -8.66 -10.93 -28.93
C LYS A 444 -9.01 -11.65 -27.63
N LYS A 445 -9.17 -10.92 -26.53
CA LYS A 445 -9.54 -11.48 -25.22
C LYS A 445 -11.04 -11.39 -24.95
N THR A 446 -11.73 -10.51 -25.66
CA THR A 446 -13.19 -10.40 -25.61
C THR A 446 -13.82 -11.62 -26.27
N GLN A 447 -14.71 -12.29 -25.56
CA GLN A 447 -15.29 -13.56 -25.98
C GLN A 447 -16.81 -13.55 -25.90
N VAL A 448 -17.44 -14.18 -26.88
CA VAL A 448 -18.89 -14.41 -26.89
C VAL A 448 -19.18 -15.84 -26.45
N MET A 449 -20.15 -16.02 -25.56
CA MET A 449 -20.65 -17.31 -25.13
C MET A 449 -22.16 -17.40 -25.43
N ILE A 450 -22.57 -18.43 -26.15
CA ILE A 450 -23.97 -18.66 -26.53
C ILE A 450 -24.51 -19.82 -25.70
N MET A 451 -25.34 -19.55 -24.70
CA MET A 451 -26.01 -20.60 -23.93
C MET A 451 -27.18 -21.18 -24.73
N ARG A 452 -27.15 -22.49 -24.98
CA ARG A 452 -28.14 -23.19 -25.80
C ARG A 452 -29.09 -24.02 -24.91
N PRO A 453 -30.40 -24.04 -25.22
CA PRO A 453 -31.42 -24.68 -24.38
C PRO A 453 -31.28 -26.22 -24.27
N GLY A 454 -30.65 -26.87 -25.25
CA GLY A 454 -30.49 -28.34 -25.28
C GLY A 454 -29.28 -28.90 -24.54
N GLY A 455 -28.38 -28.06 -23.99
CA GLY A 455 -27.14 -28.50 -23.34
C GLY A 455 -26.15 -29.25 -24.25
N GLY A 456 -26.47 -29.41 -25.54
CA GLY A 456 -25.60 -30.01 -26.52
C GLY A 456 -24.45 -29.08 -26.87
N SER A 457 -23.22 -29.56 -26.72
CA SER A 457 -22.05 -29.01 -27.40
C SER A 457 -22.22 -29.26 -28.89
N GLY A 458 -23.01 -28.42 -29.57
CA GLY A 458 -23.15 -28.48 -31.02
C GLY A 458 -21.86 -28.02 -31.68
N ASN A 459 -20.81 -28.85 -31.69
CA ASN A 459 -19.55 -28.75 -32.46
C ASN A 459 -19.03 -27.33 -32.80
N GLY A 460 -19.20 -26.34 -31.92
CA GLY A 460 -18.88 -24.94 -32.21
C GLY A 460 -19.53 -24.36 -33.48
N LYS A 461 -20.49 -25.05 -34.13
CA LYS A 461 -21.11 -24.55 -35.36
C LYS A 461 -22.14 -23.50 -35.00
N LEU A 462 -21.78 -22.25 -35.30
CA LEU A 462 -22.70 -21.12 -35.32
C LEU A 462 -23.88 -21.45 -36.23
N ALA A 463 -25.10 -21.11 -35.81
CA ALA A 463 -26.23 -21.20 -36.72
C ALA A 463 -26.03 -20.21 -37.88
N ALA A 464 -26.67 -20.46 -39.03
CA ALA A 464 -26.63 -19.52 -40.15
C ALA A 464 -27.07 -18.12 -39.67
N GLY A 465 -26.21 -17.10 -39.86
CA GLY A 465 -26.46 -15.72 -39.43
C GLY A 465 -25.96 -15.36 -38.03
N GLU A 466 -25.32 -16.26 -37.28
CA GLU A 466 -24.67 -15.93 -36.00
C GLU A 466 -23.19 -15.58 -36.22
N SER A 467 -22.90 -14.29 -36.38
CA SER A 467 -21.53 -13.75 -36.41
C SER A 467 -21.44 -12.52 -35.52
N PHE A 468 -20.36 -12.42 -34.74
CA PHE A 468 -20.14 -11.30 -33.84
C PHE A 468 -18.84 -10.60 -34.19
N GLU A 469 -18.91 -9.29 -34.34
CA GLU A 469 -17.75 -8.45 -34.64
C GLU A 469 -17.67 -7.25 -33.71
N TYR A 470 -16.45 -6.81 -33.43
CA TYR A 470 -16.18 -5.59 -32.68
C TYR A 470 -15.15 -4.78 -33.45
N ALA A 471 -15.50 -3.55 -33.84
CA ALA A 471 -14.67 -2.69 -34.69
C ALA A 471 -14.21 -3.38 -35.99
N GLY A 472 -15.10 -4.19 -36.61
CA GLY A 472 -14.81 -4.97 -37.82
C GLY A 472 -13.93 -6.20 -37.61
N LEU A 473 -13.54 -6.51 -36.37
CA LEU A 473 -12.78 -7.73 -36.03
C LEU A 473 -13.73 -8.81 -35.52
N PRO A 474 -13.65 -10.05 -36.03
CA PRO A 474 -14.48 -11.14 -35.54
C PRO A 474 -14.12 -11.51 -34.09
N LEU A 475 -15.14 -11.69 -33.25
CA LEU A 475 -14.97 -12.13 -31.87
C LEU A 475 -14.99 -13.66 -31.76
N GLU A 476 -14.19 -14.21 -30.84
CA GLU A 476 -14.16 -15.64 -30.57
C GLU A 476 -15.45 -16.08 -29.87
N VAL A 477 -16.07 -17.16 -30.38
CA VAL A 477 -17.22 -17.79 -29.73
C VAL A 477 -16.73 -18.96 -28.87
N ALA A 478 -16.64 -18.74 -27.57
CA ALA A 478 -16.14 -19.71 -26.60
C ALA A 478 -17.24 -20.64 -26.08
N SER A 479 -16.86 -21.88 -25.75
CA SER A 479 -17.75 -22.87 -25.11
C SER A 479 -17.92 -22.63 -23.60
N SER A 480 -16.97 -21.92 -23.00
CA SER A 480 -16.98 -21.52 -21.59
C SER A 480 -16.21 -20.22 -21.40
N THR A 481 -16.63 -19.42 -20.43
CA THR A 481 -15.99 -18.13 -20.11
C THR A 481 -15.82 -17.99 -18.60
N LYS A 482 -14.68 -17.43 -18.18
CA LYS A 482 -14.40 -17.15 -16.77
C LYS A 482 -14.92 -15.75 -16.42
N TYR A 483 -15.69 -15.64 -15.35
CA TYR A 483 -16.17 -14.37 -14.82
C TYR A 483 -16.02 -14.33 -13.31
N LEU A 484 -15.37 -13.29 -12.78
CA LEU A 484 -15.14 -13.10 -11.34
C LEU A 484 -14.63 -14.35 -10.62
N GLY A 485 -13.78 -15.15 -11.27
CA GLY A 485 -13.19 -16.37 -10.70
C GLY A 485 -14.00 -17.67 -10.89
N LEU A 486 -15.23 -17.60 -11.43
CA LEU A 486 -16.07 -18.77 -11.74
C LEU A 486 -16.11 -19.03 -13.25
N THR A 487 -16.24 -20.29 -13.65
CA THR A 487 -16.27 -20.68 -15.07
C THR A 487 -17.69 -21.01 -15.49
N PHE A 488 -18.28 -20.18 -16.34
CA PHE A 488 -19.58 -20.41 -16.93
C PHE A 488 -19.41 -21.30 -18.17
N SER A 489 -20.17 -22.38 -18.24
CA SER A 489 -20.16 -23.34 -19.37
C SER A 489 -21.60 -23.68 -19.74
N GLN A 490 -21.80 -24.42 -20.84
CA GLN A 490 -23.14 -24.89 -21.20
C GLN A 490 -23.76 -25.66 -20.04
N LEU A 491 -25.00 -25.29 -19.68
CA LEU A 491 -25.75 -26.00 -18.66
C LEU A 491 -26.14 -27.39 -19.19
N SER A 492 -25.40 -28.42 -18.79
CA SER A 492 -25.78 -29.79 -19.10
C SER A 492 -26.94 -30.24 -18.20
N LYS A 493 -27.74 -31.21 -18.69
CA LYS A 493 -28.87 -31.79 -17.95
C LYS A 493 -28.45 -32.43 -16.61
N GLN A 494 -27.22 -32.95 -16.54
CA GLN A 494 -26.72 -33.69 -15.39
C GLN A 494 -25.79 -32.88 -14.48
N HIS A 495 -25.19 -31.78 -14.98
CA HIS A 495 -24.06 -31.16 -14.26
C HIS A 495 -24.17 -29.71 -13.85
N GLY A 496 -25.20 -28.95 -14.24
CA GLY A 496 -25.42 -27.59 -13.75
C GLY A 496 -24.14 -26.75 -13.68
N PHE A 497 -23.92 -26.06 -12.56
CA PHE A 497 -22.72 -25.31 -12.24
C PHE A 497 -21.63 -26.10 -11.52
N ALA A 498 -21.81 -27.39 -11.26
CA ALA A 498 -20.83 -28.18 -10.52
C ALA A 498 -19.47 -28.30 -11.25
N SER A 499 -19.42 -28.06 -12.57
CA SER A 499 -18.17 -27.98 -13.31
C SER A 499 -17.25 -26.87 -12.78
N CYS A 500 -17.80 -25.81 -12.17
CA CYS A 500 -17.03 -24.80 -11.45
C CYS A 500 -16.20 -25.44 -10.32
N ALA A 501 -16.79 -26.39 -9.58
CA ALA A 501 -16.11 -27.09 -8.50
C ALA A 501 -14.90 -27.88 -9.03
N ASP A 502 -15.00 -28.48 -10.21
CA ASP A 502 -13.88 -29.21 -10.83
C ASP A 502 -12.72 -28.29 -11.23
N VAL A 503 -13.03 -27.11 -11.77
CA VAL A 503 -12.01 -26.09 -12.09
C VAL A 503 -11.34 -25.58 -10.80
N LEU A 504 -12.12 -25.27 -9.76
CA LEU A 504 -11.60 -24.84 -8.46
C LEU A 504 -10.80 -25.93 -7.76
N ALA A 505 -11.15 -27.21 -7.91
CA ALA A 505 -10.37 -28.33 -7.38
C ALA A 505 -8.97 -28.44 -8.02
N LYS A 506 -8.80 -28.04 -9.29
CA LYS A 506 -7.47 -27.94 -9.92
C LYS A 506 -6.67 -26.78 -9.31
N ALA A 507 -7.27 -25.59 -9.22
CA ALA A 507 -6.63 -24.41 -8.63
C ALA A 507 -6.28 -24.61 -7.14
N GLY A 508 -7.19 -25.18 -6.35
CA GLY A 508 -6.98 -25.49 -4.94
C GLY A 508 -5.89 -26.55 -4.73
N ARG A 509 -5.75 -27.53 -5.63
CA ARG A 509 -4.59 -28.45 -5.59
C ARG A 509 -3.28 -27.72 -5.80
N GLN A 510 -3.20 -26.81 -6.77
CA GLN A 510 -2.00 -26.00 -7.02
C GLN A 510 -1.66 -25.15 -5.80
N ALA A 511 -2.65 -24.45 -5.23
CA ALA A 511 -2.50 -23.66 -4.00
C ALA A 511 -2.01 -24.52 -2.82
N MET A 512 -2.56 -25.73 -2.69
CA MET A 512 -2.15 -26.68 -1.65
C MET A 512 -0.69 -27.12 -1.81
N PHE A 513 -0.24 -27.45 -3.02
CA PHE A 513 1.14 -27.84 -3.25
C PHE A 513 2.11 -26.67 -3.03
N ALA A 514 1.76 -25.46 -3.47
CA ALA A 514 2.55 -24.25 -3.22
C ALA A 514 2.66 -23.96 -1.71
N MET A 515 1.55 -24.02 -0.98
CA MET A 515 1.52 -23.87 0.46
C MET A 515 2.41 -24.92 1.15
N ARG A 516 2.29 -26.20 0.79
CA ARG A 516 3.09 -27.27 1.40
C ARG A 516 4.57 -27.13 1.13
N ARG A 517 4.94 -26.74 -0.09
CA ARG A 517 6.33 -26.42 -0.44
C ARG A 517 6.86 -25.32 0.47
N ARG A 518 6.12 -24.23 0.62
CA ARG A 518 6.54 -23.11 1.46
C ARG A 518 6.58 -23.47 2.96
N ALA A 519 5.63 -24.27 3.43
CA ALA A 519 5.61 -24.78 4.79
C ALA A 519 6.85 -25.64 5.08
N TRP A 520 7.25 -26.51 4.14
CA TRP A 520 8.47 -27.29 4.22
C TRP A 520 9.73 -26.41 4.28
N GLU A 521 9.84 -25.43 3.38
CA GLU A 521 10.97 -24.47 3.35
C GLU A 521 11.13 -23.67 4.66
N LEU A 522 10.02 -23.41 5.37
CA LEU A 522 10.01 -22.66 6.62
C LEU A 522 10.04 -23.56 7.88
N GLY A 523 10.12 -24.89 7.73
CA GLY A 523 10.08 -25.82 8.85
C GLY A 523 8.72 -25.90 9.56
N ALA A 524 7.62 -25.49 8.91
CA ALA A 524 6.26 -25.64 9.42
C ALA A 524 5.75 -27.07 9.18
N CYS A 525 6.29 -28.01 9.95
CA CYS A 525 6.01 -29.45 9.84
C CYS A 525 4.95 -29.94 10.85
N VAL A 526 4.53 -29.09 11.80
CA VAL A 526 3.50 -29.42 12.79
C VAL A 526 2.12 -29.55 12.12
N VAL A 527 1.39 -30.63 12.42
CA VAL A 527 0.11 -30.98 11.80
C VAL A 527 -0.93 -29.87 11.97
N GLU A 528 -1.04 -29.31 13.16
CA GLU A 528 -1.95 -28.23 13.50
C GLU A 528 -1.67 -26.97 12.68
N GLN A 529 -0.39 -26.64 12.51
CA GLN A 529 0.03 -25.51 11.67
C GLN A 529 -0.32 -25.77 10.21
N GLN A 530 -0.11 -26.98 9.70
CA GLN A 530 -0.47 -27.33 8.32
C GLN A 530 -1.98 -27.25 8.09
N CYS A 531 -2.79 -27.72 9.04
CA CYS A 531 -4.24 -27.59 9.03
C CYS A 531 -4.68 -26.12 9.00
N MET A 532 -4.07 -25.28 9.84
CA MET A 532 -4.33 -23.83 9.87
C MET A 532 -3.98 -23.17 8.54
N LEU A 533 -2.80 -23.49 7.97
CA LEU A 533 -2.38 -22.99 6.66
C LEU A 533 -3.37 -23.42 5.56
N PHE A 534 -3.87 -24.66 5.61
CA PHE A 534 -4.88 -25.13 4.66
C PHE A 534 -6.16 -24.30 4.74
N ASP A 535 -6.63 -24.01 5.96
CA ASP A 535 -7.83 -23.20 6.17
C ASP A 535 -7.68 -21.75 5.69
N VAL A 536 -6.46 -21.20 5.78
CA VAL A 536 -6.15 -19.82 5.34
C VAL A 536 -5.93 -19.73 3.83
N PHE A 537 -5.21 -20.68 3.22
CA PHE A 537 -4.74 -20.54 1.84
C PHE A 537 -5.48 -21.41 0.82
N VAL A 538 -6.00 -22.57 1.22
CA VAL A 538 -6.55 -23.57 0.28
C VAL A 538 -8.07 -23.62 0.35
N LYS A 539 -8.64 -23.70 1.55
CA LYS A 539 -10.09 -23.75 1.75
C LYS A 539 -10.84 -22.59 1.08
N PRO A 540 -10.35 -21.32 1.09
CA PRO A 540 -11.02 -20.23 0.40
C PRO A 540 -11.04 -20.40 -1.11
N VAL A 541 -9.95 -20.89 -1.71
CA VAL A 541 -9.88 -21.17 -3.16
C VAL A 541 -10.85 -22.29 -3.54
N LEU A 542 -10.87 -23.37 -2.75
CA LEU A 542 -11.74 -24.52 -2.96
C LEU A 542 -13.23 -24.18 -2.81
N SER A 543 -13.57 -23.27 -1.91
CA SER A 543 -14.96 -22.94 -1.56
C SER A 543 -15.48 -21.66 -2.21
N TYR A 544 -14.69 -21.00 -3.06
CA TYR A 544 -15.09 -19.75 -3.69
C TYR A 544 -16.32 -19.93 -4.58
N GLY A 545 -17.36 -19.14 -4.34
CA GLY A 545 -18.63 -19.22 -5.08
C GLY A 545 -19.45 -20.47 -4.81
N CYS A 546 -19.19 -21.19 -3.70
CA CYS A 546 -19.98 -22.37 -3.30
C CYS A 546 -21.47 -22.05 -3.08
N GLU A 547 -21.82 -20.78 -2.87
CA GLU A 547 -23.19 -20.28 -2.85
C GLU A 547 -23.94 -20.55 -4.17
N LEU A 548 -23.20 -20.68 -5.27
CA LEU A 548 -23.74 -21.01 -6.59
C LEU A 548 -23.61 -22.51 -6.84
N TRP A 549 -22.41 -22.99 -7.11
CA TRP A 549 -22.22 -24.38 -7.55
C TRP A 549 -22.44 -25.42 -6.43
N GLY A 550 -22.45 -25.00 -5.16
CA GLY A 550 -22.55 -25.91 -4.02
C GLY A 550 -23.86 -26.68 -3.98
N VAL A 551 -24.99 -26.07 -4.37
CA VAL A 551 -26.30 -26.76 -4.46
C VAL A 551 -26.21 -27.93 -5.42
N ASP A 552 -25.66 -27.70 -6.62
CA ASP A 552 -25.58 -28.72 -7.67
C ASP A 552 -24.59 -29.84 -7.31
N VAL A 553 -23.61 -29.55 -6.45
CA VAL A 553 -22.66 -30.54 -5.92
C VAL A 553 -23.27 -31.35 -4.78
N LEU A 554 -24.00 -30.71 -3.86
CA LEU A 554 -24.62 -31.37 -2.70
C LEU A 554 -25.76 -32.33 -3.09
N LEU A 555 -26.44 -32.06 -4.21
CA LEU A 555 -27.49 -32.93 -4.74
C LEU A 555 -26.95 -34.23 -5.37
N ARG A 556 -25.62 -34.38 -5.49
CA ARG A 556 -25.03 -35.58 -6.08
C ARG A 556 -24.60 -36.59 -5.02
N PRO A 557 -24.74 -37.89 -5.32
CA PRO A 557 -24.26 -38.94 -4.44
C PRO A 557 -22.72 -39.09 -4.43
N ASP A 558 -22.01 -38.52 -5.40
CA ASP A 558 -20.56 -38.66 -5.52
C ASP A 558 -19.78 -37.62 -4.68
N CYS A 559 -18.62 -38.02 -4.18
CA CYS A 559 -17.72 -37.11 -3.47
C CYS A 559 -17.16 -36.08 -4.46
N SER A 560 -17.49 -34.80 -4.23
CA SER A 560 -17.05 -33.71 -5.09
C SER A 560 -15.53 -33.68 -5.29
N SER A 561 -15.09 -33.23 -6.46
CA SER A 561 -13.68 -33.03 -6.78
C SER A 561 -12.95 -32.15 -5.76
N VAL A 562 -13.63 -31.15 -5.23
CA VAL A 562 -13.14 -30.23 -4.20
C VAL A 562 -12.91 -30.96 -2.88
N GLU A 563 -13.87 -31.75 -2.43
CA GLU A 563 -13.76 -32.54 -1.19
C GLU A 563 -12.64 -33.59 -1.29
N ARG A 564 -12.42 -34.18 -2.47
CA ARG A 564 -11.28 -35.08 -2.70
C ARG A 564 -9.93 -34.42 -2.43
N VAL A 565 -9.78 -33.13 -2.69
CA VAL A 565 -8.55 -32.37 -2.37
C VAL A 565 -8.34 -32.29 -0.86
N HIS A 566 -9.39 -31.95 -0.12
CA HIS A 566 -9.34 -31.83 1.34
C HIS A 566 -9.08 -33.19 2.00
N ARG A 567 -9.76 -34.26 1.58
CA ARG A 567 -9.51 -35.61 2.08
C ARG A 567 -8.10 -36.10 1.78
N TRP A 568 -7.58 -35.80 0.59
CA TRP A 568 -6.19 -36.12 0.25
C TRP A 568 -5.21 -35.39 1.17
N PHE A 569 -5.46 -34.10 1.44
CA PHE A 569 -4.64 -33.31 2.36
C PHE A 569 -4.63 -33.93 3.76
N CYS A 570 -5.79 -34.22 4.36
CA CYS A 570 -5.90 -34.77 5.71
C CYS A 570 -5.08 -36.06 5.86
N ARG A 571 -5.26 -37.01 4.93
CA ARG A 571 -4.50 -38.27 4.95
C ARG A 571 -3.00 -38.03 4.81
N ARG A 572 -2.61 -37.10 3.94
CA ARG A 572 -1.20 -36.85 3.63
C ARG A 572 -0.45 -36.20 4.81
N VAL A 573 -1.10 -35.32 5.56
CA VAL A 573 -0.51 -34.69 6.75
C VAL A 573 -0.29 -35.70 7.87
N GLN A 574 -1.18 -36.69 8.00
CA GLN A 574 -1.07 -37.77 8.99
C GLN A 574 -0.17 -38.93 8.55
N GLY A 575 0.35 -38.93 7.32
CA GLY A 575 1.11 -40.05 6.77
C GLY A 575 0.27 -41.30 6.45
N LEU A 576 -1.06 -41.18 6.37
CA LEU A 576 -1.96 -42.31 6.16
C LEU A 576 -2.02 -42.77 4.70
N PRO A 577 -2.17 -44.09 4.44
CA PRO A 577 -2.33 -44.61 3.10
C PRO A 577 -3.73 -44.30 2.54
N LYS A 578 -3.90 -44.41 1.20
CA LYS A 578 -5.14 -44.02 0.51
C LYS A 578 -6.37 -44.86 0.90
N GLN A 579 -6.14 -46.04 1.45
CA GLN A 579 -7.15 -47.02 1.86
C GLN A 579 -7.88 -46.60 3.14
N VAL A 580 -7.26 -45.76 3.98
CA VAL A 580 -7.90 -45.35 5.25
C VAL A 580 -9.14 -44.52 4.99
N THR A 581 -10.25 -44.87 5.64
CA THR A 581 -11.53 -44.17 5.52
C THR A 581 -11.36 -42.68 5.83
N ALA A 582 -11.92 -41.82 4.97
CA ALA A 582 -11.79 -40.37 5.13
C ALA A 582 -12.39 -39.86 6.44
N ALA A 583 -13.45 -40.51 6.94
CA ALA A 583 -14.09 -40.18 8.21
C ALA A 583 -13.13 -40.29 9.40
N ILE A 584 -12.30 -41.33 9.45
CA ILE A 584 -11.30 -41.52 10.53
C ILE A 584 -10.25 -40.40 10.45
N SER A 585 -9.70 -40.15 9.26
CA SER A 585 -8.70 -39.10 9.07
C SER A 585 -9.21 -37.71 9.45
N LEU A 586 -10.48 -37.41 9.14
CA LEU A 586 -11.13 -36.16 9.54
C LEU A 586 -11.37 -36.09 11.06
N ALA A 587 -11.85 -37.17 11.68
CA ALA A 587 -12.10 -37.25 13.11
C ALA A 587 -10.81 -37.05 13.93
N GLU A 588 -9.73 -37.72 13.56
CA GLU A 588 -8.40 -37.59 14.19
C GLU A 588 -7.84 -36.16 14.11
N LEU A 589 -8.10 -35.43 13.02
CA LEU A 589 -7.70 -34.02 12.91
C LEU A 589 -8.69 -33.04 13.56
N GLY A 590 -9.82 -33.53 14.09
CA GLY A 590 -10.91 -32.67 14.55
C GLY A 590 -11.54 -31.81 13.44
N ARG A 591 -11.49 -32.28 12.17
CA ARG A 591 -11.92 -31.52 11.00
C ARG A 591 -13.27 -32.00 10.48
N GLN A 592 -14.06 -31.06 9.98
CA GLN A 592 -15.33 -31.35 9.30
C GLN A 592 -15.13 -31.40 7.78
N PRO A 593 -15.98 -32.15 7.04
CA PRO A 593 -16.00 -32.10 5.57
C PRO A 593 -16.26 -30.67 5.06
N LEU A 594 -15.78 -30.35 3.86
CA LEU A 594 -16.01 -29.01 3.29
C LEU A 594 -17.49 -28.76 2.99
N GLN A 595 -18.28 -29.83 2.76
CA GLN A 595 -19.73 -29.73 2.58
C GLN A 595 -20.41 -28.97 3.72
N SER A 596 -20.01 -29.22 4.97
CA SER A 596 -20.57 -28.55 6.14
C SER A 596 -20.37 -27.03 6.06
N PHE A 597 -19.21 -26.59 5.57
CA PHE A 597 -18.93 -25.18 5.34
C PHE A 597 -19.74 -24.60 4.18
N TRP A 598 -19.91 -25.34 3.07
CA TRP A 598 -20.71 -24.88 1.93
C TRP A 598 -22.18 -24.72 2.30
N ILE A 599 -22.75 -25.66 3.06
CA ILE A 599 -24.12 -25.56 3.57
C ILE A 599 -24.29 -24.28 4.41
N GLN A 600 -23.33 -23.97 5.28
CA GLN A 600 -23.37 -22.73 6.06
C GLN A 600 -23.33 -21.48 5.16
N GLN A 601 -22.49 -21.45 4.12
CA GLN A 601 -22.46 -20.32 3.19
C GLN A 601 -23.74 -20.20 2.37
N LEU A 602 -24.31 -21.33 1.93
CA LEU A 602 -25.59 -21.38 1.22
C LEU A 602 -26.74 -20.82 2.08
N VAL A 603 -26.83 -21.25 3.34
CA VAL A 603 -27.85 -20.72 4.28
C VAL A 603 -27.65 -19.22 4.51
N ARG A 604 -26.41 -18.76 4.70
CA ARG A 604 -26.11 -17.32 4.85
C ARG A 604 -26.49 -16.53 3.59
N PHE A 605 -26.20 -17.08 2.42
CA PHE A 605 -26.52 -16.47 1.14
C PHE A 605 -28.04 -16.39 0.95
N TRP A 606 -28.76 -17.48 1.22
CA TRP A 606 -30.22 -17.55 1.19
C TRP A 606 -30.87 -16.50 2.11
N ASN A 607 -30.49 -16.49 3.39
CA ASN A 607 -31.02 -15.54 4.36
C ASN A 607 -30.74 -14.08 3.95
N ARG A 608 -29.57 -13.82 3.35
CA ARG A 608 -29.25 -12.48 2.82
C ARG A 608 -30.17 -12.12 1.66
N LEU A 609 -30.43 -13.03 0.72
CA LEU A 609 -31.32 -12.78 -0.41
C LEU A 609 -32.75 -12.44 0.08
N GLN A 610 -33.25 -13.16 1.08
CA GLN A 610 -34.54 -12.87 1.71
C GLN A 610 -34.57 -11.48 2.36
N ASN A 611 -33.52 -11.12 3.09
CA ASN A 611 -33.43 -9.80 3.75
C ASN A 611 -33.20 -8.64 2.75
N SER A 612 -32.59 -8.90 1.59
CA SER A 612 -32.39 -7.89 0.54
C SER A 612 -33.64 -7.58 -0.28
N ALA A 613 -34.73 -8.34 -0.12
CA ALA A 613 -36.00 -8.12 -0.80
C ALA A 613 -36.75 -6.85 -0.35
N VAL A 614 -36.13 -6.00 0.46
CA VAL A 614 -36.67 -4.71 0.94
C VAL A 614 -36.20 -3.52 0.07
N ASP A 615 -35.22 -3.72 -0.81
CA ASP A 615 -34.55 -2.67 -1.59
C ASP A 615 -34.93 -2.78 -3.09
N GLU A 616 -35.96 -2.04 -3.53
CA GLU A 616 -36.56 -2.15 -4.88
C GLU A 616 -35.64 -1.75 -6.04
N ASP A 617 -34.56 -1.02 -5.75
CA ASP A 617 -33.61 -0.49 -6.74
C ASP A 617 -32.50 -1.48 -7.11
N ARG A 618 -32.39 -2.61 -6.39
CA ARG A 618 -31.43 -3.68 -6.73
C ARG A 618 -32.01 -4.60 -7.80
N VAL A 619 -31.15 -5.07 -8.71
CA VAL A 619 -31.51 -6.10 -9.71
C VAL A 619 -32.05 -7.39 -9.07
N LEU A 620 -31.71 -7.65 -7.80
CA LEU A 620 -32.18 -8.80 -7.01
C LEU A 620 -33.42 -8.50 -6.15
N GLY A 621 -33.92 -7.27 -6.11
CA GLY A 621 -35.11 -6.88 -5.33
C GLY A 621 -36.38 -7.43 -5.98
N HIS A 622 -37.19 -8.18 -5.22
CA HIS A 622 -38.50 -8.68 -5.64
C HIS A 622 -39.60 -7.85 -4.93
N PRO A 623 -40.69 -7.43 -5.59
CA PRO A 623 -41.84 -6.83 -4.89
C PRO A 623 -42.53 -7.90 -4.04
N ARG A 624 -42.75 -7.65 -2.74
CA ARG A 624 -43.34 -8.62 -1.79
C ARG A 624 -44.42 -9.49 -2.44
N MET A 625 -44.24 -10.82 -2.45
CA MET A 625 -45.36 -11.73 -2.67
C MET A 625 -46.33 -11.54 -1.50
N ALA A 626 -47.47 -10.92 -1.77
CA ALA A 626 -48.60 -10.94 -0.85
C ALA A 626 -49.22 -12.34 -0.91
N HIS A 627 -48.93 -13.15 0.11
CA HIS A 627 -49.78 -14.27 0.53
C HIS A 627 -49.78 -14.34 2.04
#